data_AF-A0A482ZSV2-F1
#
_entry.id   AF-A0A482ZSV2-F1
#
_cell.length_a   1.000
_cell.length_b   1.000
_cell.length_c   1.000
_cell.angle_alpha   90.00
_cell.angle_beta   90.00
_cell.angle_gamma   90.00
#
_symmetry.space_group_name_H-M   'P 1'
#
loop_
_entity.id
_entity.type
_entity.pdbx_description
1 polymer ?
#
loop_
_entity_poly.entity_id
_entity_poly.type
_entity_poly.pdbx_seq_one_letter_code
_entity_poly.pdbx_strand_id
1 'polypeptide(L)' 'MEINQVNQVWSTDITYIPMAKGFMYLVAVIDWYSRYVLSWELSNTMDTTFCIEALEKALDVSTPMIFNTD' A
#
# COMPACT_ATOMS: atom_id res chain seq x y z
N MET A 1 19.15 -9.67 4.24
CA MET A 1 19.30 -8.44 3.43
C MET A 1 19.11 -7.26 4.37
N GLU A 2 19.99 -6.28 4.34
CA GLU A 2 19.83 -5.04 5.13
C GLU A 2 19.10 -4.00 4.27
N ILE A 3 18.17 -3.25 4.88
CA ILE A 3 17.36 -2.22 4.20
C ILE A 3 17.79 -0.87 4.75
N ASN A 4 18.58 -0.13 3.97
CA ASN A 4 19.34 1.03 4.45
C ASN A 4 19.11 2.32 3.65
N GLN A 5 18.20 2.29 2.68
CA GLN A 5 17.80 3.46 1.90
C GLN A 5 16.31 3.42 1.54
N VAL A 6 15.75 4.59 1.23
CA VAL A 6 14.40 4.72 0.67
C VAL A 6 14.28 4.00 -0.67
N ASN A 7 13.07 3.53 -0.97
CA ASN A 7 12.71 2.84 -2.22
C ASN A 7 13.47 1.54 -2.47
N GLN A 8 14.09 0.96 -1.44
CA GLN A 8 14.68 -0.36 -1.54
C GLN A 8 13.63 -1.47 -1.41
N VAL A 9 12.80 -1.40 -0.37
CA VAL A 9 11.68 -2.31 -0.18
C VAL A 9 10.44 -1.51 0.10
N TRP A 10 9.41 -1.73 -0.71
CA TRP A 10 8.05 -1.34 -0.40
C TRP A 10 7.24 -2.57 0.00
N SER A 11 6.23 -2.35 0.82
CA SER A 11 5.23 -3.37 1.12
C SER A 11 3.84 -2.80 1.00
N THR A 12 2.89 -3.68 0.71
CA THR A 12 1.46 -3.38 0.74
C THR A 12 0.75 -4.44 1.55
N ASP A 13 -0.35 -4.05 2.19
CA ASP A 13 -1.29 -4.94 2.89
C ASP A 13 -2.70 -4.36 2.76
N ILE A 14 -3.71 -5.22 2.88
CA ILE A 14 -5.12 -4.85 2.92
C ILE A 14 -5.67 -5.09 4.32
N THR A 15 -6.17 -4.03 4.94
CA THR A 15 -6.82 -4.09 6.25
C THR A 15 -8.25 -3.57 6.24
N TYR A 16 -8.96 -3.77 7.34
CA TYR A 16 -10.36 -3.42 7.50
C TYR A 16 -10.52 -2.20 8.41
N ILE A 17 -11.21 -1.18 7.93
CA ILE A 17 -11.61 -0.02 8.74
C ILE A 17 -13.05 -0.22 9.22
N PRO A 18 -13.29 -0.32 10.54
CA PRO A 18 -14.65 -0.40 11.08
C PRO A 18 -15.45 0.88 10.78
N MET A 19 -16.68 0.70 10.31
CA MET A 19 -17.62 1.80 10.04
C MET A 19 -18.84 1.70 10.95
N ALA A 20 -19.66 2.75 11.00
CA ALA A 20 -20.92 2.73 11.74
C ALA A 20 -21.87 1.59 11.32
N LYS A 21 -21.76 1.14 10.05
CA LYS A 21 -22.40 -0.05 9.51
C LYS A 21 -21.40 -0.80 8.63
N GLY A 22 -20.94 -1.97 9.07
CA GLY A 22 -19.97 -2.79 8.32
C GLY A 22 -18.54 -2.27 8.43
N PHE A 23 -17.77 -2.44 7.37
CA PHE A 23 -16.36 -2.05 7.28
C PHE A 23 -16.01 -1.60 5.86
N MET A 24 -14.89 -0.91 5.71
CA MET A 24 -14.25 -0.63 4.42
C MET A 24 -12.92 -1.37 4.33
N TYR A 25 -12.51 -1.68 3.10
CA TYR A 25 -11.18 -2.20 2.80
C TYR A 25 -10.24 -1.03 2.57
N LEU A 26 -9.10 -1.02 3.26
CA LEU A 26 -8.00 -0.09 3.08
C LEU A 26 -6.81 -0.87 2.56
N VAL A 27 -6.24 -0.43 1.44
CA VAL A 27 -4.91 -0.86 1.00
C VAL A 27 -3.95 0.31 1.19
N ALA A 28 -2.74 0.03 1.65
CA ALA A 28 -1.71 1.05 1.81
C ALA A 28 -0.36 0.53 1.33
N VAL A 29 0.34 1.33 0.52
CA VAL A 29 1.72 1.07 0.09
C VAL A 29 2.67 1.86 0.99
N ILE A 30 3.61 1.19 1.64
CA ILE A 30 4.56 1.78 2.59
C ILE A 30 6.00 1.49 2.20
N ASP A 31 6.88 2.49 2.31
CA ASP A 31 8.32 2.29 2.22
C ASP A 31 8.89 1.78 3.56
N TRP A 32 9.66 0.68 3.52
CA TRP A 32 10.16 0.04 4.73
C TRP A 32 11.22 0.86 5.47
N TYR A 33 12.02 1.65 4.76
CA TYR A 33 13.10 2.41 5.37
C TYR A 33 12.57 3.68 6.05
N SER A 34 11.85 4.52 5.30
CA SER A 34 11.31 5.80 5.78
C SER A 34 10.04 5.66 6.62
N ARG A 35 9.33 4.54 6.53
CA ARG A 35 8.00 4.33 7.14
C ARG A 35 6.90 5.25 6.61
N TYR A 36 7.12 5.90 5.46
CA TYR A 36 6.10 6.71 4.83
C TYR A 36 5.12 5.88 4.00
N VAL A 37 3.84 6.20 4.17
CA VAL A 37 2.76 5.73 3.29
C VAL A 37 2.86 6.53 1.99
N LEU A 38 3.13 5.83 0.90
CA LEU A 38 3.35 6.41 -0.43
C LEU A 38 2.02 6.65 -1.15
N SER A 39 1.08 5.72 -0.97
CA SER A 39 -0.28 5.79 -1.48
C SER A 39 -1.19 4.90 -0.64
N TRP A 40 -2.49 5.13 -0.73
CA TRP A 40 -3.51 4.29 -0.12
C TRP A 40 -4.82 4.48 -0.87
N GLU A 41 -5.68 3.47 -0.85
CA GLU A 41 -7.02 3.53 -1.43
C GLU A 41 -8.04 2.83 -0.54
N LEU A 42 -9.30 3.24 -0.67
CA LEU A 42 -10.42 2.67 0.05
C LEU A 42 -11.44 2.05 -0.91
N SER A 43 -11.93 0.87 -0.58
CA SER A 43 -13.07 0.27 -1.27
C SER A 43 -14.13 -0.21 -0.29
N ASN A 44 -15.39 -0.15 -0.71
CA ASN A 44 -16.52 -0.78 -0.04
C ASN A 44 -16.71 -2.24 -0.47
N THR A 45 -15.93 -2.71 -1.45
CA THR A 45 -15.94 -4.08 -1.96
C THR A 45 -14.53 -4.67 -1.96
N MET A 46 -14.44 -6.00 -1.83
CA MET A 46 -13.17 -6.71 -2.01
C MET A 46 -12.91 -6.92 -3.51
N ASP A 47 -12.72 -5.82 -4.25
CA ASP A 47 -12.28 -5.84 -5.65
C ASP A 47 -10.76 -5.64 -5.73
N THR A 48 -10.15 -5.94 -6.87
CA THR A 48 -8.71 -5.75 -7.06
C THR A 48 -8.35 -4.36 -7.59
N THR A 49 -9.33 -3.56 -7.98
CA THR A 49 -9.13 -2.31 -8.71
C THR A 49 -8.48 -1.27 -7.81
N PHE A 50 -8.96 -1.13 -6.57
CA PHE A 50 -8.39 -0.16 -5.63
C PHE A 50 -6.92 -0.48 -5.25
N CYS A 51 -6.54 -1.77 -5.23
CA CYS A 51 -5.15 -2.18 -5.01
C CYS A 51 -4.23 -1.78 -6.16
N ILE A 52 -4.70 -1.95 -7.41
CA ILE A 52 -3.94 -1.54 -8.61
C ILE A 52 -3.78 -0.02 -8.61
N GLU A 53 -4.85 0.72 -8.35
CA GLU A 53 -4.81 2.19 -8.31
C GLU A 53 -3.85 2.72 -7.24
N ALA A 54 -3.84 2.10 -6.05
CA ALA A 54 -2.89 2.46 -5.00
C ALA A 54 -1.44 2.23 -5.48
N LEU A 55 -1.16 1.07 -6.07
CA LEU A 55 0.18 0.76 -6.58
C LEU A 55 0.61 1.72 -7.71
N GLU A 56 -0.26 1.99 -8.67
CA GLU A 56 0.00 2.93 -9.77
C GLU A 56 0.34 4.33 -9.23
N LYS A 57 -0.45 4.84 -8.26
CA LYS A 57 -0.18 6.13 -7.61
C LYS A 57 1.16 6.16 -6.86
N ALA A 58 1.56 5.05 -6.23
CA ALA A 58 2.88 4.97 -5.60
C ALA A 58 4.01 4.98 -6.65
N LEU A 59 3.80 4.26 -7.77
CA LEU A 59 4.77 4.17 -8.86
C LEU A 59 5.00 5.51 -9.58
N ASP A 60 3.99 6.40 -9.58
CA ASP A 60 4.14 7.77 -10.08
C ASP A 60 5.09 8.63 -9.22
N VAL A 61 5.26 8.28 -7.94
CA VAL A 61 6.16 9.01 -7.02
C VAL A 61 7.59 8.48 -7.13
N SER A 62 7.77 7.16 -7.21
CA SER A 62 9.08 6.51 -7.31
C SER A 62 8.92 5.03 -7.69
N THR A 63 10.02 4.28 -7.85
CA THR A 63 9.98 2.83 -8.10
C THR A 63 10.78 2.08 -7.03
N PRO A 64 10.23 1.02 -6.39
CA PRO A 64 10.98 0.22 -5.44
C PRO A 64 11.91 -0.78 -6.15
N MET A 65 12.97 -1.22 -5.47
CA MET A 65 13.73 -2.38 -5.93
C MET A 65 12.99 -3.71 -5.67
N ILE A 66 12.29 -3.80 -4.55
CA ILE A 66 11.46 -4.96 -4.17
C ILE A 66 10.08 -4.44 -3.74
N PHE A 67 9.03 -5.01 -4.32
CA PHE A 67 7.65 -4.80 -3.88
C PHE A 67 7.14 -6.11 -3.27
N ASN A 68 6.76 -6.08 -2.00
CA ASN A 68 6.28 -7.25 -1.26
C ASN A 68 4.81 -7.08 -0.84
N THR A 69 4.03 -8.13 -1.02
CA THR A 69 2.66 -8.26 -0.50
C THR A 69 2.62 -9.56 0.31
N ASP A 70 1.79 -9.60 1.35
CA ASP A 70 1.40 -10.84 2.02
C ASP A 70 0.24 -11.55 1.31
#